data_AF-A0A9W4T572-F1
#
_entry.id   AF-A0A9W4T572-F1
#
_cell.length_a   1.000
_cell.length_b   1.000
_cell.length_c   1.000
_cell.angle_alpha   90.00
_cell.angle_beta   90.00
_cell.angle_gamma   90.00
#
_symmetry.space_group_name_H-M   'P 1'
#
loop_
_entity.id
_entity.type
_entity.pdbx_description
1 polymer ?
#
loop_
_entity_poly.entity_id
_entity_poly.type
_entity_poly.pdbx_seq_one_letter_code
_entity_poly.pdbx_strand_id
1 'polypeptide(L)'
;MNRNFIFVFILLATLSLTNAFPRQLQKRTTSFTQCSPPEGSTTSPPLLSVILNPDPVVNGKPDNYTVSGTLDADITETTQLVVAYGDPVAKQIVGDPYTGPVCQDAGCPIKAKSPFSISADIPTPDLPSPYMIVVGIVEPPQTILGCAIATVGDLPPNGASPPYSLKSFYNNFPKSDDTIEKDENTSSSEYEGLIRQSLNNSIEKYIKLSREEILLEIKNRKNGKNIQEDRRDIMSLFLLKYSNIKNKDDVDRNIEQRQHSEENVDVTDDVI
;
A
#
# COMPACT_ATOMS: atom_id res chain seq x y z
N MET A 1 6.74 11.48 73.44
CA MET A 1 6.58 12.34 72.23
C MET A 1 6.91 11.65 70.89
N ASN A 2 6.96 10.30 70.81
CA ASN A 2 7.37 9.58 69.58
C ASN A 2 6.25 8.80 68.86
N ARG A 3 5.04 8.70 69.44
CA ARG A 3 3.95 7.87 68.90
C ARG A 3 3.18 8.55 67.76
N ASN A 4 3.12 9.88 67.77
CA ASN A 4 2.45 10.67 66.73
C ASN A 4 3.26 10.71 65.42
N PHE A 5 4.59 10.72 65.50
CA PHE A 5 5.46 10.72 64.32
C PHE A 5 5.33 9.42 63.51
N ILE A 6 5.22 8.28 64.18
CA ILE A 6 5.02 6.98 63.53
C ILE A 6 3.72 6.98 62.70
N PHE A 7 2.64 7.55 63.23
CA PHE A 7 1.37 7.65 62.51
C PHE A 7 1.45 8.54 61.27
N VAL A 8 2.17 9.66 61.35
CA VAL A 8 2.37 10.55 60.20
C VAL A 8 3.19 9.87 59.11
N PHE A 9 4.24 9.14 59.47
CA PHE A 9 5.05 8.38 58.50
C PHE A 9 4.26 7.25 57.83
N ILE A 10 3.42 6.53 58.59
CA ILE A 10 2.56 5.48 58.03
C ILE A 10 1.52 6.08 57.08
N LEU A 11 0.89 7.20 57.44
CA LEU A 11 -0.04 7.91 56.55
C LEU A 11 0.63 8.44 55.29
N LEU A 12 1.85 8.97 55.39
CA LEU A 12 2.61 9.46 54.24
C LEU A 12 3.02 8.32 53.30
N ALA A 13 3.43 7.16 53.86
CA ALA A 13 3.77 5.97 53.08
C ALA A 13 2.54 5.39 52.37
N THR A 14 1.38 5.33 53.03
CA THR A 14 0.14 4.86 52.39
C THR A 14 -0.39 5.84 51.35
N LEU A 15 -0.30 7.16 51.55
CA LEU A 15 -0.63 8.16 50.51
C LEU A 15 0.33 8.12 49.31
N SER A 16 1.60 7.80 49.53
CA SER A 16 2.58 7.67 48.44
C SER A 16 2.28 6.44 47.56
N LEU A 17 1.82 5.35 48.16
CA LEU A 17 1.41 4.14 47.45
C LEU A 17 0.09 4.31 46.69
N THR A 18 -0.84 5.15 47.15
CA THR A 18 -2.11 5.41 46.44
C THR A 18 -1.96 6.43 45.31
N ASN A 19 -0.99 7.34 45.36
CA ASN A 19 -0.64 8.19 44.21
C ASN A 19 0.21 7.44 43.15
N ALA A 20 0.80 6.30 43.53
CA ALA A 20 1.33 5.31 42.61
C ALA A 20 0.27 4.27 42.18
N PHE A 21 -1.02 4.67 42.15
CA PHE A 21 -2.01 4.01 41.29
C PHE A 21 -1.32 3.78 39.94
N PRO A 22 -1.29 2.55 39.38
CA PRO A 22 -0.64 2.28 38.12
C PRO A 22 -1.45 2.97 37.03
N ARG A 23 -1.28 4.28 36.87
CA ARG A 23 -1.60 4.96 35.64
C ARG A 23 -0.70 4.33 34.59
N GLN A 24 -1.30 3.43 33.82
CA GLN A 24 -1.02 3.30 32.40
C GLN A 24 0.17 2.38 32.00
N LEU A 25 0.26 1.19 32.58
CA LEU A 25 0.63 0.00 31.78
C LEU A 25 -0.62 -0.78 31.39
N GLN A 26 -1.69 -0.07 31.02
CA GLN A 26 -2.73 -0.67 30.20
C GLN A 26 -2.04 -0.93 28.87
N LYS A 27 -1.56 -2.16 28.64
CA LYS A 27 -1.12 -2.60 27.31
C LYS A 27 -2.24 -2.15 26.37
N ARG A 28 -1.96 -1.14 25.55
CA ARG A 28 -2.94 -0.60 24.62
C ARG A 28 -3.04 -1.63 23.51
N THR A 29 -3.88 -2.65 23.73
CA THR A 29 -4.20 -3.61 22.69
C THR A 29 -4.97 -2.88 21.61
N THR A 30 -4.43 -2.87 20.39
CA THR A 30 -5.08 -2.23 19.26
C THR A 30 -6.36 -2.99 18.92
N SER A 31 -7.50 -2.33 19.07
CA SER A 31 -8.81 -2.93 18.77
C SER A 31 -9.23 -2.59 17.35
N PHE A 32 -9.31 -3.63 16.51
CA PHE A 32 -9.81 -3.51 15.14
C PHE A 32 -11.32 -3.70 15.08
N THR A 33 -11.97 -2.86 14.29
CA THR A 33 -13.42 -2.89 14.03
C THR A 33 -13.70 -3.02 12.55
N GLN A 34 -14.93 -3.41 12.21
CA GLN A 34 -15.37 -3.58 10.83
C GLN A 34 -15.41 -2.24 10.11
N CYS A 35 -14.95 -2.22 8.86
CA CYS A 35 -15.03 -1.03 8.04
C CYS A 35 -16.47 -0.77 7.56
N SER A 36 -16.79 0.51 7.32
CA SER A 36 -18.08 0.88 6.71
C SER A 36 -18.23 0.34 5.29
N PRO A 37 -19.45 0.19 4.77
CA PRO A 37 -19.66 -0.22 3.39
C PRO A 37 -18.99 0.76 2.40
N PRO A 38 -18.40 0.27 1.30
CA PRO A 38 -17.96 1.13 0.21
C PRO A 38 -19.16 1.82 -0.43
N GLU A 39 -18.93 2.95 -1.11
CA GLU A 39 -20.00 3.69 -1.77
C GLU A 39 -20.70 2.85 -2.84
N GLY A 40 -22.03 2.95 -2.90
CA GLY A 40 -22.85 2.12 -3.79
C GLY A 40 -23.10 0.70 -3.27
N SER A 41 -22.52 0.32 -2.13
CA SER A 41 -22.82 -0.94 -1.44
C SER A 41 -23.61 -0.71 -0.15
N THR A 42 -24.53 -1.61 0.14
CA THR A 42 -25.24 -1.69 1.43
C THR A 42 -24.56 -2.64 2.41
N THR A 43 -23.53 -3.38 1.96
CA THR A 43 -22.88 -4.43 2.74
C THR A 43 -21.43 -4.06 3.02
N SER A 44 -21.06 -4.12 4.30
CA SER A 44 -19.66 -3.97 4.74
C SER A 44 -18.84 -5.21 4.38
N PRO A 45 -17.58 -5.05 3.98
CA PRO A 45 -16.67 -6.18 3.82
C PRO A 45 -16.56 -6.99 5.12
N PRO A 46 -16.32 -8.32 5.03
CA PRO A 46 -15.98 -9.14 6.18
C PRO A 46 -14.89 -8.52 7.06
N LEU A 47 -15.08 -8.57 8.38
CA LEU A 47 -14.09 -8.12 9.35
C LEU A 47 -12.87 -9.05 9.34
N LEU A 48 -11.68 -8.47 9.20
CA LEU A 48 -10.41 -9.18 9.33
C LEU A 48 -9.97 -9.25 10.80
N SER A 49 -9.34 -10.36 11.17
CA SER A 49 -8.61 -10.50 12.44
C SER A 49 -7.16 -10.09 12.21
N VAL A 50 -6.71 -9.08 12.94
CA VAL A 50 -5.37 -8.50 12.80
C VAL A 50 -4.65 -8.58 14.14
N ILE A 51 -3.45 -9.17 14.13
CA ILE A 51 -2.54 -9.24 15.27
C ILE A 51 -1.29 -8.46 14.91
N LEU A 52 -0.89 -7.54 15.78
CA LEU A 52 0.30 -6.71 15.64
C LEU A 52 1.40 -7.19 16.58
N ASN A 53 2.65 -7.14 16.12
CA ASN A 53 3.81 -7.36 16.96
C ASN A 53 4.98 -6.45 16.55
N PRO A 54 5.37 -5.49 17.41
CA PRO A 54 4.73 -5.09 18.69
C PRO A 54 3.32 -4.48 18.53
N ASP A 55 2.56 -4.49 19.63
CA ASP A 55 1.24 -3.82 19.75
C ASP A 55 1.25 -2.82 20.93
N PRO A 56 1.03 -1.52 20.70
CA PRO A 56 0.83 -0.87 19.40
C PRO A 56 2.10 -0.81 18.55
N VAL A 57 1.94 -0.51 17.25
CA VAL A 57 3.06 -0.32 16.29
C VAL A 57 4.07 0.72 16.76
N VAL A 58 5.32 0.57 16.34
CA VAL A 58 6.44 1.43 16.76
C VAL A 58 6.98 2.23 15.57
N ASN A 59 6.96 3.56 15.69
CA ASN A 59 7.45 4.48 14.66
C ASN A 59 8.85 4.12 14.14
N GLY A 60 9.00 4.21 12.81
CA GLY A 60 10.28 4.09 12.12
C GLY A 60 10.88 2.67 12.11
N LYS A 61 10.14 1.66 12.58
CA LYS A 61 10.56 0.26 12.56
C LYS A 61 9.54 -0.59 11.83
N PRO A 62 9.95 -1.66 11.13
CA PRO A 62 9.00 -2.64 10.63
C PRO A 62 8.26 -3.31 11.79
N ASP A 63 6.94 -3.39 11.70
CA ASP A 63 6.08 -4.12 12.62
C ASP A 63 5.51 -5.34 11.90
N ASN A 64 5.38 -6.46 12.62
CA ASN A 64 4.82 -7.68 12.05
C ASN A 64 3.29 -7.64 12.15
N TYR A 65 2.63 -7.86 11.02
CA TYR A 65 1.19 -7.97 10.90
C TYR A 65 0.85 -9.42 10.59
N THR A 66 0.00 -10.02 11.42
CA THR A 66 -0.67 -11.29 11.09
C THR A 66 -2.13 -11.03 10.83
N VAL A 67 -2.56 -11.21 9.59
CA VAL A 67 -3.92 -10.93 9.10
C VAL A 67 -4.58 -12.24 8.73
N SER A 68 -5.78 -12.47 9.27
CA SER A 68 -6.54 -13.69 9.04
C SER A 68 -8.02 -13.41 8.92
N GLY A 69 -8.77 -14.34 8.34
CA GLY A 69 -10.21 -14.22 8.22
C GLY A 69 -10.82 -15.27 7.30
N THR A 70 -12.11 -15.08 7.03
CA THR A 70 -12.89 -15.88 6.09
C THR A 70 -13.61 -14.92 5.16
N LEU A 71 -13.32 -14.99 3.85
CA LEU A 71 -13.87 -14.05 2.86
C LEU A 71 -15.03 -14.68 2.09
N ASP A 72 -15.86 -13.82 1.49
CA ASP A 72 -17.00 -14.25 0.67
C ASP A 72 -16.62 -14.53 -0.80
N ALA A 73 -15.39 -14.18 -1.18
CA ALA A 73 -14.82 -14.36 -2.51
C ALA A 73 -13.53 -15.19 -2.45
N ASP A 74 -13.12 -15.73 -3.59
CA ASP A 74 -11.84 -16.41 -3.76
C ASP A 74 -10.69 -15.40 -3.61
N ILE A 75 -9.61 -15.81 -2.94
CA ILE A 75 -8.31 -15.12 -2.96
C ILE A 75 -7.52 -15.72 -4.12
N THR A 76 -7.11 -14.87 -5.05
CA THR A 76 -6.39 -15.21 -6.28
C THR A 76 -4.96 -14.68 -6.26
N GLU A 77 -4.15 -15.02 -7.28
CA GLU A 77 -2.76 -14.56 -7.38
C GLU A 77 -2.63 -13.04 -7.47
N THR A 78 -3.71 -12.35 -7.88
CA THR A 78 -3.76 -10.89 -7.99
C THR A 78 -4.29 -10.23 -6.71
N THR A 79 -4.82 -10.99 -5.75
CA THR A 79 -5.28 -10.44 -4.48
C THR A 79 -4.11 -9.94 -3.62
N GLN A 80 -4.26 -8.73 -3.09
CA GLN A 80 -3.25 -8.01 -2.33
C GLN A 80 -3.67 -7.75 -0.89
N LEU A 81 -2.73 -7.90 0.03
CA LEU A 81 -2.77 -7.32 1.37
C LEU A 81 -2.36 -5.87 1.26
N VAL A 82 -3.22 -4.98 1.75
CA VAL A 82 -2.98 -3.55 1.78
C VAL A 82 -3.06 -3.07 3.23
N VAL A 83 -2.03 -2.36 3.68
CA VAL A 83 -2.01 -1.72 5.00
C VAL A 83 -1.60 -0.27 4.84
N ALA A 84 -2.37 0.63 5.43
CA ALA A 84 -1.99 2.03 5.46
C ALA A 84 -2.37 2.71 6.77
N TYR A 85 -1.65 3.81 7.02
CA TYR A 85 -1.77 4.61 8.22
C TYR A 85 -2.45 5.94 7.89
N GLY A 86 -3.26 6.44 8.81
CA GLY A 86 -3.97 7.70 8.64
C GLY A 86 -3.78 8.64 9.82
N ASP A 87 -3.74 9.93 9.55
CA ASP A 87 -3.84 10.98 10.56
C ASP A 87 -5.33 11.34 10.72
N PRO A 88 -5.97 10.93 11.84
CA PRO A 88 -7.37 11.19 12.07
C PRO A 88 -7.70 12.67 12.25
N VAL A 89 -6.72 13.51 12.57
CA VAL A 89 -6.88 14.96 12.77
C VAL A 89 -6.70 15.69 11.44
N ALA A 90 -5.61 15.41 10.73
CA ALA A 90 -5.29 16.06 9.46
C ALA A 90 -6.07 15.48 8.25
N LYS A 91 -6.74 14.34 8.40
CA LYS A 91 -7.53 13.68 7.34
C LYS A 91 -6.70 13.28 6.12
N GLN A 92 -5.50 12.78 6.36
CA GLN A 92 -4.56 12.37 5.33
C GLN A 92 -3.98 10.98 5.62
N ILE A 93 -3.54 10.29 4.57
CA ILE A 93 -2.70 9.10 4.69
C ILE A 93 -1.31 9.53 5.18
N VAL A 94 -0.71 8.74 6.06
CA VAL A 94 0.63 8.94 6.59
C VAL A 94 1.56 7.94 5.92
N GLY A 95 2.53 8.45 5.16
CA GLY A 95 3.45 7.62 4.37
C GLY A 95 2.79 6.93 3.18
N ASP A 96 3.53 6.01 2.56
CA ASP A 96 3.02 5.19 1.47
C ASP A 96 2.33 3.93 2.01
N PRO A 97 1.17 3.54 1.45
CA PRO A 97 0.55 2.27 1.78
C PRO A 97 1.45 1.08 1.45
N TYR A 98 1.51 0.12 2.36
CA TYR A 98 2.06 -1.19 2.05
C TYR A 98 1.11 -1.97 1.15
N THR A 99 1.67 -2.63 0.14
CA THR A 99 0.95 -3.57 -0.73
C THR A 99 1.82 -4.81 -0.91
N GLY A 100 1.27 -5.99 -0.62
CA GLY A 100 1.96 -7.26 -0.77
C GLY A 100 1.02 -8.40 -1.17
N PRO A 101 1.54 -9.54 -1.65
CA PRO A 101 0.71 -10.68 -2.03
C PRO A 101 0.09 -11.34 -0.78
N VAL A 102 -1.16 -11.80 -0.90
CA VAL A 102 -1.79 -12.62 0.16
C VAL A 102 -1.34 -14.08 0.07
N CYS A 103 -1.16 -14.57 -1.15
CA CYS A 103 -0.64 -15.91 -1.40
C CYS A 103 0.89 -15.90 -1.35
N GLN A 104 1.45 -16.48 -0.29
CA GLN A 104 2.88 -16.79 -0.21
C GLN A 104 3.09 -18.30 -0.29
N ASP A 105 2.78 -19.05 0.78
CA ASP A 105 3.15 -20.47 0.88
C ASP A 105 2.00 -21.44 0.59
N ALA A 106 0.76 -21.06 0.90
CA ALA A 106 -0.42 -21.94 0.79
C ALA A 106 -0.84 -22.25 -0.65
N GLY A 107 -0.27 -21.53 -1.62
CA GLY A 107 -0.71 -21.55 -3.01
C GLY A 107 -2.05 -20.84 -3.21
N CYS A 108 -2.24 -20.29 -4.39
CA CYS A 108 -3.49 -19.71 -4.83
C CYS A 108 -4.20 -20.67 -5.81
N PRO A 109 -5.54 -20.66 -5.90
CA PRO A 109 -6.48 -19.80 -5.17
C PRO A 109 -6.89 -20.38 -3.80
N ILE A 110 -7.15 -19.51 -2.83
CA ILE A 110 -7.85 -19.88 -1.59
C ILE A 110 -9.34 -19.65 -1.83
N LYS A 111 -10.15 -20.71 -1.70
CA LYS A 111 -11.58 -20.64 -2.04
C LYS A 111 -12.37 -19.80 -1.04
N ALA A 112 -13.40 -19.12 -1.55
CA ALA A 112 -14.40 -18.42 -0.75
C ALA A 112 -14.88 -19.29 0.42
N LYS A 113 -15.16 -18.66 1.55
CA LYS A 113 -15.55 -19.29 2.82
C LYS A 113 -14.48 -20.18 3.45
N SER A 114 -13.29 -20.29 2.88
CA SER A 114 -12.14 -20.95 3.51
C SER A 114 -11.39 -19.94 4.38
N PRO A 115 -10.89 -20.36 5.56
CA PRO A 115 -10.05 -19.50 6.38
C PRO A 115 -8.68 -19.28 5.71
N PHE A 116 -8.15 -18.07 5.85
CA PHE A 116 -6.77 -17.73 5.45
C PHE A 116 -6.02 -17.06 6.60
N SER A 117 -4.69 -17.10 6.54
CA SER A 117 -3.80 -16.36 7.43
C SER A 117 -2.53 -15.99 6.68
N ILE A 118 -2.11 -14.73 6.77
CA ILE A 118 -0.90 -14.19 6.16
C ILE A 118 -0.14 -13.36 7.19
N SER A 119 1.18 -13.44 7.16
CA SER A 119 2.05 -12.62 7.99
C SER A 119 3.01 -11.80 7.12
N ALA A 120 3.20 -10.53 7.45
CA ALA A 120 4.09 -9.64 6.72
C ALA A 120 4.76 -8.63 7.67
N ASP A 121 6.02 -8.32 7.41
CA ASP A 121 6.73 -7.23 8.06
C ASP A 121 6.48 -5.94 7.29
N ILE A 122 5.81 -4.99 7.93
CA ILE A 122 5.31 -3.78 7.29
C ILE A 122 6.09 -2.58 7.82
N PRO A 123 6.72 -1.77 6.94
CA PRO A 123 7.44 -0.58 7.37
C PRO A 123 6.47 0.43 7.99
N THR A 124 6.76 0.88 9.20
CA THR A 124 5.95 1.86 9.91
C THR A 124 6.56 3.26 9.76
N PRO A 125 5.82 4.24 9.20
CA PRO A 125 6.31 5.61 9.10
C PRO A 125 6.31 6.30 10.47
N ASP A 126 6.69 7.57 10.50
CA ASP A 126 6.52 8.40 11.70
C ASP A 126 5.03 8.74 11.88
N LEU A 127 4.38 8.09 12.85
CA LEU A 127 2.95 8.23 13.09
C LEU A 127 2.62 9.41 14.02
N PRO A 128 1.53 10.15 13.75
CA PRO A 128 1.00 11.15 14.66
C PRO A 128 0.32 10.49 15.87
N SER A 129 -0.05 11.30 16.87
CA SER A 129 -0.90 10.84 17.98
C SER A 129 -2.14 11.72 18.08
N PRO A 130 -3.35 11.17 17.88
CA PRO A 130 -3.67 9.77 17.53
C PRO A 130 -3.39 9.46 16.05
N TYR A 131 -3.40 8.17 15.70
CA TYR A 131 -3.33 7.68 14.32
C TYR A 131 -4.36 6.57 14.09
N MET A 132 -4.57 6.21 12.84
CA MET A 132 -5.39 5.07 12.43
C MET A 132 -4.59 4.06 11.62
N ILE A 133 -5.05 2.82 11.66
CA ILE A 133 -4.54 1.71 10.85
C ILE A 133 -5.73 1.16 10.07
N VAL A 134 -5.59 1.02 8.76
CA VAL A 134 -6.55 0.31 7.91
C VAL A 134 -5.83 -0.88 7.28
N VAL A 135 -6.44 -2.05 7.39
CA VAL A 135 -5.97 -3.29 6.82
C VAL A 135 -7.05 -3.81 5.88
N GLY A 136 -6.68 -4.10 4.63
CA GLY A 136 -7.59 -4.58 3.61
C GLY A 136 -7.03 -5.77 2.85
N ILE A 137 -7.93 -6.67 2.46
CA ILE A 137 -7.67 -7.65 1.40
C ILE A 137 -8.39 -7.13 0.16
N VAL A 138 -7.63 -6.85 -0.90
CA VAL A 138 -8.12 -6.16 -2.09
C VAL A 138 -7.82 -7.00 -3.32
N GLU A 139 -8.83 -7.17 -4.17
CA GLU A 139 -8.69 -7.68 -5.52
C GLU A 139 -8.70 -6.49 -6.49
N PRO A 140 -7.57 -6.20 -7.16
CA PRO A 140 -7.50 -5.13 -8.16
C PRO A 140 -8.54 -5.31 -9.28
N PRO A 141 -9.02 -4.21 -9.89
CA PRO A 141 -8.61 -2.84 -9.64
C PRO A 141 -9.24 -2.24 -8.37
N GLN A 142 -10.43 -2.68 -7.94
CA GLN A 142 -11.18 -1.96 -6.90
C GLN A 142 -12.08 -2.79 -5.96
N THR A 143 -11.87 -4.10 -5.80
CA THR A 143 -12.77 -4.92 -4.97
C THR A 143 -12.19 -5.15 -3.57
N ILE A 144 -12.82 -4.62 -2.53
CA ILE A 144 -12.44 -4.91 -1.14
C ILE A 144 -13.10 -6.21 -0.70
N LEU A 145 -12.30 -7.26 -0.51
CA LEU A 145 -12.78 -8.58 -0.11
C LEU A 145 -12.94 -8.72 1.41
N GLY A 146 -12.16 -7.95 2.19
CA GLY A 146 -12.23 -7.91 3.65
C GLY A 146 -11.52 -6.66 4.18
N CYS A 147 -11.95 -6.18 5.35
CA CYS A 147 -11.41 -4.93 5.92
C CYS A 147 -11.46 -4.90 7.45
N ALA A 148 -10.44 -4.27 8.03
CA ALA A 148 -10.37 -3.94 9.45
C ALA A 148 -9.77 -2.54 9.65
N ILE A 149 -10.32 -1.77 10.59
CA ILE A 149 -9.83 -0.43 10.94
C ILE A 149 -9.64 -0.30 12.45
N ALA A 150 -8.56 0.34 12.88
CA ALA A 150 -8.30 0.67 14.28
C ALA A 150 -7.89 2.14 14.43
N THR A 151 -8.21 2.73 15.59
CA THR A 151 -7.69 4.04 16.02
C THR A 151 -6.82 3.82 17.25
N VAL A 152 -5.61 4.36 17.23
CA VAL A 152 -4.66 4.25 18.34
C VAL A 152 -4.36 5.64 18.90
N GLY A 153 -4.48 5.75 20.22
CA GLY A 153 -4.40 7.02 20.94
C GLY A 153 -5.75 7.66 21.17
N ASP A 154 -5.76 8.74 21.96
CA ASP A 154 -6.98 9.44 22.35
C ASP A 154 -7.29 10.53 21.33
N LEU A 155 -8.52 10.54 20.81
CA LEU A 155 -9.02 11.65 20.01
C LEU A 155 -9.17 12.90 20.90
N PRO A 156 -8.85 14.11 20.40
CA PRO A 156 -9.09 15.33 21.16
C PRO A 156 -10.59 15.45 21.48
N PRO A 157 -10.97 15.98 22.67
CA PRO A 157 -12.36 15.96 23.18
C PRO A 157 -13.38 16.71 22.32
N ASN A 158 -12.92 17.55 21.38
CA ASN A 158 -13.75 18.28 20.41
C ASN A 158 -13.60 17.75 18.98
N GLY A 159 -12.82 16.69 18.78
CA GLY A 159 -12.74 15.98 17.52
C GLY A 159 -14.01 15.16 17.36
N ALA A 160 -14.92 15.61 16.50
CA ALA A 160 -16.00 14.75 16.00
C ALA A 160 -15.39 13.38 15.64
N SER A 161 -16.04 12.29 16.05
CA SER A 161 -15.74 10.94 15.58
C SER A 161 -15.50 11.04 14.09
N PRO A 162 -14.26 10.85 13.60
CA PRO A 162 -14.02 11.22 12.24
C PRO A 162 -14.79 10.21 11.38
N PRO A 163 -15.67 10.66 10.48
CA PRO A 163 -16.22 9.78 9.48
C PRO A 163 -15.08 9.53 8.49
N TYR A 164 -14.09 8.72 8.86
CA TYR A 164 -13.26 8.07 7.85
C TYR A 164 -14.14 7.01 7.22
N SER A 165 -14.98 7.48 6.30
CA SER A 165 -15.48 6.66 5.24
C SER A 165 -14.25 6.10 4.53
N LEU A 166 -14.25 4.78 4.29
CA LEU A 166 -13.28 4.12 3.41
C LEU A 166 -13.07 4.95 2.14
N LYS A 167 -14.08 5.67 1.64
CA LYS A 167 -13.98 6.60 0.50
C LYS A 167 -12.77 7.54 0.54
N SER A 168 -12.47 8.15 1.68
CA SER A 168 -11.35 9.11 1.81
C SER A 168 -10.00 8.42 1.72
N PHE A 169 -9.90 7.22 2.28
CA PHE A 169 -8.73 6.36 2.21
C PHE A 169 -8.58 5.77 0.80
N TYR A 170 -9.72 5.40 0.20
CA TYR A 170 -9.84 4.76 -1.09
C TYR A 170 -9.52 5.68 -2.26
N ASN A 171 -9.99 6.92 -2.20
CA ASN A 171 -9.67 7.93 -3.19
C ASN A 171 -8.18 8.29 -3.21
N ASN A 172 -7.44 7.98 -2.14
CA ASN A 172 -6.01 8.22 -2.01
C ASN A 172 -5.17 6.96 -2.30
N PHE A 173 -5.77 5.78 -2.43
CA PHE A 173 -5.09 4.68 -3.10
C PHE A 173 -4.83 5.08 -4.56
N PRO A 174 -3.68 4.71 -5.15
CA PRO A 174 -3.43 4.98 -6.55
C PRO A 174 -4.55 4.34 -7.37
N LYS A 175 -5.47 5.16 -7.86
CA LYS A 175 -6.47 4.75 -8.84
C LYS A 175 -5.67 4.26 -10.05
N SER A 176 -5.87 3.01 -10.46
CA SER A 176 -5.62 2.66 -11.85
C SER A 176 -6.47 3.63 -12.67
N ASP A 177 -5.85 4.43 -13.53
CA ASP A 177 -6.44 5.57 -14.27
C ASP A 177 -7.48 5.13 -15.33
N ASP A 178 -8.19 4.03 -15.09
CA ASP A 178 -8.99 3.26 -16.07
C ASP A 178 -10.50 3.30 -15.83
N THR A 179 -11.02 4.06 -14.85
CA THR A 179 -12.47 4.25 -14.74
C THR A 179 -12.95 5.37 -15.65
N ILE A 180 -13.16 5.04 -16.94
CA ILE A 180 -14.04 5.81 -17.82
C ILE A 180 -15.48 5.46 -17.43
N GLU A 181 -16.21 6.47 -16.93
CA GLU A 181 -17.63 6.37 -16.64
C GLU A 181 -18.38 6.09 -17.95
N LYS A 182 -19.13 4.97 -18.00
CA LYS A 182 -19.90 4.60 -19.19
C LYS A 182 -21.14 5.49 -19.29
N ASP A 183 -21.06 6.53 -20.12
CA ASP A 183 -22.25 7.17 -20.66
C ASP A 183 -22.84 6.31 -21.78
N GLU A 184 -24.09 5.88 -21.62
CA GLU A 184 -24.82 4.96 -22.53
C GLU A 184 -25.07 5.51 -23.96
N ASN A 185 -24.51 6.67 -24.33
CA ASN A 185 -24.70 7.29 -25.64
C ASN A 185 -23.43 7.47 -26.48
N THR A 186 -22.28 6.93 -26.07
CA THR A 186 -21.02 7.12 -26.81
C THR A 186 -20.81 6.03 -27.87
N SER A 187 -20.58 6.43 -29.12
CA SER A 187 -20.40 5.47 -30.22
C SER A 187 -19.09 4.66 -30.08
N SER A 188 -19.11 3.39 -30.50
CA SER A 188 -17.99 2.44 -30.35
C SER A 188 -16.64 2.91 -30.91
N SER A 189 -16.62 3.85 -31.87
CA SER A 189 -15.37 4.39 -32.44
C SER A 189 -14.72 5.47 -31.59
N GLU A 190 -15.52 6.20 -30.80
CA GLU A 190 -15.08 7.26 -29.91
C GLU A 190 -14.55 6.68 -28.59
N TYR A 191 -15.14 5.56 -28.17
CA TYR A 191 -14.68 4.77 -27.01
C TYR A 191 -13.28 4.16 -27.22
N GLU A 192 -12.98 3.65 -28.42
CA GLU A 192 -11.63 3.16 -28.80
C GLU A 192 -10.58 4.29 -28.77
N GLY A 193 -10.96 5.50 -29.18
CA GLY A 193 -10.09 6.69 -29.13
C GLY A 193 -9.72 7.08 -27.70
N LEU A 194 -10.71 7.07 -26.79
CA LEU A 194 -10.52 7.39 -25.38
C LEU A 194 -9.68 6.33 -24.64
N ILE A 195 -9.87 5.04 -24.95
CA ILE A 195 -9.03 3.96 -24.41
C ILE A 195 -7.58 4.14 -24.84
N ARG A 196 -7.32 4.40 -26.13
CA ARG A 196 -5.96 4.62 -26.63
C ARG A 196 -5.30 5.84 -26.00
N GLN A 197 -6.07 6.92 -25.81
CA GLN A 197 -5.56 8.13 -25.18
C GLN A 197 -5.24 7.95 -23.70
N SER A 198 -6.11 7.24 -22.95
CA SER A 198 -5.85 6.90 -21.54
C SER A 198 -4.61 6.00 -21.39
N LEU A 199 -4.50 4.98 -22.24
CA LEU A 199 -3.36 4.07 -22.25
C LEU A 199 -2.05 4.83 -22.51
N ASN A 200 -2.04 5.73 -23.50
CA ASN A 200 -0.87 6.55 -23.81
C ASN A 200 -0.48 7.50 -22.66
N ASN A 201 -1.45 8.08 -21.96
CA ASN A 201 -1.20 8.95 -20.81
C ASN A 201 -0.64 8.17 -19.61
N SER A 202 -1.17 6.96 -19.36
CA SER A 202 -0.64 6.06 -18.34
C SER A 202 0.78 5.60 -18.67
N ILE A 203 1.03 5.22 -19.92
CA ILE A 203 2.37 4.85 -20.40
C ILE A 203 3.35 6.02 -20.22
N GLU A 204 2.98 7.24 -20.63
CA GLU A 204 3.81 8.45 -20.45
C GLU A 204 4.10 8.75 -18.98
N LYS A 205 3.11 8.60 -18.09
CA LYS A 205 3.27 8.79 -16.65
C LYS A 205 4.23 7.77 -16.04
N TYR A 206 4.12 6.49 -16.43
CA TYR A 206 5.04 5.42 -16.01
C TYR A 206 6.46 5.60 -16.58
N ILE A 207 6.57 6.02 -17.86
CA ILE A 207 7.86 6.38 -18.48
C ILE A 207 8.50 7.57 -17.74
N LYS A 208 7.71 8.55 -17.31
CA LYS A 208 8.22 9.70 -16.56
C LYS A 208 8.70 9.32 -15.16
N LEU A 209 7.92 8.52 -14.42
CA LEU A 209 8.30 8.01 -13.10
C LEU A 209 9.57 7.15 -13.15
N SER A 210 9.64 6.24 -14.13
CA SER A 210 10.84 5.42 -14.35
C SER A 210 12.05 6.26 -14.77
N ARG A 211 11.86 7.32 -15.57
CA ARG A 211 12.94 8.23 -15.95
C ARG A 211 13.52 8.96 -14.74
N GLU A 212 12.70 9.42 -13.80
CA GLU A 212 13.19 10.08 -12.58
C GLU A 212 13.93 9.10 -11.65
N GLU A 213 13.43 7.87 -11.48
CA GLU A 213 14.15 6.81 -10.74
C GLU A 213 15.50 6.46 -11.39
N ILE A 214 15.52 6.31 -12.73
CA ILE A 214 16.75 6.00 -13.47
C ILE A 214 17.73 7.18 -13.41
N LEU A 215 17.25 8.42 -13.51
CA LEU A 215 18.10 9.60 -13.38
C LEU A 215 18.68 9.73 -11.97
N LEU A 216 17.93 9.35 -10.93
CA LEU A 216 18.42 9.29 -9.56
C LEU A 216 19.52 8.22 -9.41
N GLU A 217 19.30 7.03 -9.98
CA GLU A 217 20.27 5.92 -9.96
C GLU A 217 21.55 6.27 -10.73
N ILE A 218 21.43 6.89 -11.91
CA ILE A 218 22.57 7.40 -12.69
C ILE A 218 23.31 8.50 -11.92
N LYS A 219 22.59 9.40 -11.25
CA LYS A 219 23.19 10.47 -10.44
C LYS A 219 23.94 9.92 -9.24
N ASN A 220 23.45 8.84 -8.63
CA ASN A 220 24.13 8.12 -7.55
C ASN A 220 25.38 7.38 -8.05
N ARG A 221 25.35 6.81 -9.27
CA ARG A 221 26.50 6.13 -9.90
C ARG A 221 27.57 7.06 -10.47
N LYS A 222 27.22 8.30 -10.82
CA LYS A 222 28.15 9.34 -11.32
C LYS A 222 29.29 9.70 -10.36
N ASN A 223 29.27 9.23 -9.11
CA ASN A 223 30.37 9.41 -8.16
C ASN A 223 31.59 8.49 -8.40
N GLY A 224 31.63 7.68 -9.47
CA GLY A 224 32.91 7.18 -9.96
C GLY A 224 32.88 6.03 -10.96
N LYS A 225 32.67 6.30 -12.26
CA LYS A 225 33.35 5.68 -13.42
C LYS A 225 32.68 6.03 -14.77
N ASN A 226 33.35 5.60 -15.84
CA ASN A 226 33.24 5.97 -17.25
C ASN A 226 31.87 5.71 -17.92
N ILE A 227 31.38 6.67 -18.71
CA ILE A 227 29.98 6.84 -19.18
C ILE A 227 29.58 5.87 -20.32
N GLN A 228 30.55 5.20 -20.97
CA GLN A 228 30.29 4.35 -22.15
C GLN A 228 29.87 2.90 -21.80
N GLU A 229 30.37 2.31 -20.72
CA GLU A 229 29.93 0.98 -20.24
C GLU A 229 28.51 1.02 -19.64
N ASP A 230 28.12 2.18 -19.09
CA ASP A 230 26.89 2.37 -18.33
C ASP A 230 25.61 2.31 -19.21
N ARG A 231 25.68 2.70 -20.49
CA ARG A 231 24.49 2.71 -21.38
C ARG A 231 23.94 1.32 -21.65
N ARG A 232 24.79 0.30 -21.70
CA ARG A 232 24.38 -1.09 -21.95
C ARG A 232 23.76 -1.70 -20.69
N ASP A 233 24.36 -1.43 -19.55
CA ASP A 233 23.87 -1.91 -18.24
C ASP A 233 22.56 -1.25 -17.82
N ILE A 234 22.37 0.04 -18.12
CA ILE A 234 21.11 0.75 -17.86
C ILE A 234 19.99 0.20 -18.75
N MET A 235 20.27 -0.12 -20.02
CA MET A 235 19.27 -0.73 -20.91
C MET A 235 18.93 -2.16 -20.47
N SER A 236 19.91 -2.94 -19.99
CA SER A 236 19.67 -4.28 -19.45
C SER A 236 18.92 -4.26 -18.10
N LEU A 237 19.18 -3.29 -17.23
CA LEU A 237 18.41 -3.06 -16.01
C LEU A 237 16.97 -2.65 -16.31
N PHE A 238 16.76 -1.83 -17.34
CA PHE A 238 15.43 -1.48 -17.84
C PHE A 238 14.69 -2.73 -18.33
N LEU A 239 15.33 -3.57 -19.16
CA LEU A 239 14.69 -4.78 -19.67
C LEU A 239 14.40 -5.82 -18.57
N LEU A 240 15.30 -6.00 -17.59
CA LEU A 240 15.11 -6.94 -16.47
C LEU A 240 14.01 -6.51 -15.48
N LYS A 241 13.87 -5.20 -15.22
CA LYS A 241 12.84 -4.68 -14.30
C LYS A 241 11.44 -4.71 -14.94
N TYR A 242 11.35 -4.68 -16.27
CA TYR A 242 10.08 -4.62 -17.01
C TYR A 242 9.69 -5.90 -17.75
N SER A 243 10.55 -6.91 -17.86
CA SER A 243 10.18 -8.22 -18.39
C SER A 243 9.54 -9.11 -17.30
N ASN A 244 8.29 -8.82 -16.96
CA ASN A 244 7.35 -9.84 -16.49
C ASN A 244 6.63 -10.51 -17.68
N ILE A 245 7.30 -10.53 -18.84
CA ILE A 245 6.87 -11.18 -20.06
C ILE A 245 7.76 -12.41 -20.23
N LYS A 246 7.13 -13.57 -20.30
CA LYS A 246 7.75 -14.89 -20.42
C LYS A 246 8.92 -14.89 -21.43
N ASN A 247 10.04 -15.41 -20.93
CA ASN A 247 11.16 -15.99 -21.66
C ASN A 247 12.14 -15.03 -22.36
N LYS A 248 13.39 -15.07 -21.88
CA LYS A 248 14.54 -14.28 -22.35
C LYS A 248 14.83 -14.48 -23.84
N ASP A 249 14.56 -15.67 -24.37
CA ASP A 249 14.82 -16.06 -25.76
C ASP A 249 13.90 -15.36 -26.80
N ASP A 250 12.79 -14.77 -26.37
CA ASP A 250 11.89 -13.98 -27.24
C ASP A 250 12.32 -12.50 -27.32
N VAL A 251 13.03 -12.01 -26.31
CA VAL A 251 13.57 -10.63 -26.30
C VAL A 251 14.77 -10.53 -27.22
N ASP A 252 15.69 -11.50 -27.15
CA ASP A 252 16.90 -11.50 -27.97
C ASP A 252 16.56 -11.64 -29.47
N ARG A 253 15.56 -12.46 -29.84
CA ARG A 253 15.07 -12.57 -31.24
C ARG A 253 14.45 -11.29 -31.79
N ASN A 254 13.73 -10.53 -30.95
CA ASN A 254 13.11 -9.28 -31.38
C ASN A 254 14.13 -8.15 -31.58
N ILE A 255 15.26 -8.19 -30.86
CA ILE A 255 16.35 -7.23 -31.03
C ILE A 255 17.11 -7.49 -32.35
N GLU A 256 17.39 -8.75 -32.68
CA GLU A 256 18.02 -9.11 -33.96
C GLU A 256 17.14 -8.77 -35.16
N GLN A 257 15.81 -8.97 -35.07
CA GLN A 257 14.89 -8.65 -36.17
C GLN A 257 14.78 -7.14 -36.45
N ARG A 258 14.92 -6.28 -35.43
CA ARG A 258 14.91 -4.83 -35.64
C ARG A 258 16.20 -4.31 -36.27
N GLN A 259 17.34 -4.90 -35.92
CA GLN A 259 18.62 -4.51 -36.53
C GLN A 259 18.69 -4.83 -38.02
N HIS A 260 17.99 -5.87 -38.50
CA HIS A 260 17.89 -6.17 -39.94
C HIS A 260 16.90 -5.28 -40.70
N SER A 261 15.96 -4.62 -40.03
CA SER A 261 15.01 -3.71 -40.70
C SER A 261 15.54 -2.29 -40.93
N GLU A 262 16.56 -1.87 -40.18
CA GLU A 262 17.15 -0.53 -40.29
C GLU A 262 18.27 -0.43 -41.33
N GLU A 263 18.70 -1.56 -41.93
CA GLU A 263 19.75 -1.58 -42.97
C GLU A 263 19.19 -1.46 -44.41
N ASN A 264 17.87 -1.39 -44.60
CA ASN A 264 17.23 -1.38 -45.93
C ASN A 264 16.43 -0.11 -46.29
N VAL A 265 16.72 1.03 -45.64
CA VAL A 265 16.13 2.32 -46.04
C VAL A 265 17.25 3.30 -46.38
N ASP A 266 17.88 3.10 -47.53
CA ASP A 266 18.41 4.19 -48.33
C ASP A 266 18.43 3.79 -49.81
N VAL A 267 18.37 4.78 -50.69
CA VAL A 267 18.32 4.71 -52.16
C VAL A 267 16.91 4.55 -52.76
N THR A 268 16.21 5.67 -52.92
CA THR A 268 15.98 6.35 -54.22
C THR A 268 14.99 7.50 -54.02
N ASP A 269 15.37 8.73 -54.35
CA ASP A 269 14.61 9.57 -55.29
C ASP A 269 15.31 10.93 -55.49
N ASP A 270 15.91 11.08 -56.68
CA ASP A 270 16.31 12.36 -57.26
C ASP A 270 16.20 12.23 -58.79
N VAL A 271 14.98 12.36 -59.34
CA VAL A 271 14.71 12.70 -60.75
C VAL A 271 13.36 13.45 -60.83
N ILE A 272 13.41 14.78 -60.98
CA ILE A 272 12.89 15.64 -62.08
C ILE A 272 13.08 17.10 -61.64
#